data_AF-A0A1G0MRV0-F1
#
_entry.id   AF-A0A1G0MRV0-F1
#
_cell.length_a   1.000
_cell.length_b   1.000
_cell.length_c   1.000
_cell.angle_alpha   90.00
_cell.angle_beta   90.00
_cell.angle_gamma   90.00
#
_symmetry.space_group_name_H-M   'P 1'
#
loop_
_entity.id
_entity.type
_entity.pdbx_description
1 polymer ?
#
loop_
_entity_poly.entity_id
_entity_poly.type
_entity_poly.pdbx_seq_one_letter_code
_entity_poly.pdbx_strand_id
1 'polypeptide(L)'
;MRGYSDSGFTTLVAGADTGVVPAWPAGFTARNVSEYPKNWTYCFTAAKTARYWQWEPVDVANPSGHIEIGRTWHGEATFEPETGVSFGMSLGYGSHDVIEDSPEWGEKRTPKRELIAVFKTLTPAEKRAALIMQKVLTETTEAFWISNSQAVADDMLLEAFPAFMSKPSPIAYPYFNNHEMPISIIERV
;
A
#
# COMPACT_ATOMS: atom_id res chain seq x y z
N MET A 1 16.15 8.10 -3.71
CA MET A 1 15.33 9.09 -3.00
C MET A 1 16.08 9.51 -1.75
N ARG A 2 16.08 10.82 -1.46
CA ARG A 2 16.79 11.40 -0.30
C ARG A 2 15.87 12.31 0.51
N GLY A 3 15.95 12.21 1.83
CA GLY A 3 15.19 13.04 2.77
C GLY A 3 16.08 14.09 3.45
N TYR A 4 15.62 15.34 3.47
CA TYR A 4 16.36 16.48 4.00
C TYR A 4 15.56 17.22 5.07
N SER A 5 16.27 17.85 6.02
CA SER A 5 15.67 18.70 7.06
C SER A 5 15.44 20.14 6.60
N ASP A 6 16.18 20.59 5.59
CA ASP A 6 16.15 21.95 5.05
C ASP A 6 15.67 21.98 3.60
N SER A 7 15.10 23.11 3.19
CA SER A 7 14.62 23.32 1.83
C SER A 7 15.75 23.50 0.79
N GLY A 8 16.99 23.66 1.25
CA GLY A 8 18.17 23.77 0.39
C GLY A 8 18.73 22.41 -0.05
N PHE A 9 18.16 21.30 0.45
CA PHE A 9 18.65 19.95 0.20
C PHE A 9 20.13 19.77 0.59
N THR A 10 20.57 20.41 1.67
CA THR A 10 21.97 20.39 2.10
C THR A 10 22.24 19.45 3.27
N THR A 11 21.27 19.31 4.18
CA THR A 11 21.37 18.50 5.39
C THR A 11 20.53 17.24 5.25
N LEU A 12 21.19 16.15 4.88
CA LEU A 12 20.57 14.83 4.75
C LEU A 12 20.17 14.29 6.13
N VAL A 13 18.93 13.83 6.25
CA VAL A 13 18.46 13.14 7.45
C VAL A 13 19.10 11.76 7.54
N ALA A 14 19.61 11.38 8.71
CA ALA A 14 20.35 10.15 8.90
C ALA A 14 19.55 8.90 8.47
N GLY A 15 20.09 8.15 7.52
CA GLY A 15 19.46 6.95 6.96
C GLY A 15 18.21 7.22 6.11
N ALA A 16 17.95 8.47 5.72
CA ALA A 16 16.89 8.84 4.77
C ALA A 16 17.41 8.92 3.32
N ASP A 17 18.52 8.25 3.02
CA ASP A 17 19.00 8.04 1.65
C ASP A 17 18.78 6.57 1.29
N THR A 18 18.04 6.34 0.21
CA THR A 18 17.82 4.99 -0.33
C THR A 18 19.02 4.47 -1.11
N GLY A 19 19.99 5.34 -1.43
CA GLY A 19 21.04 5.04 -2.41
C GLY A 19 20.45 4.83 -3.81
N VAL A 20 21.21 4.11 -4.64
CA VAL A 20 20.78 3.72 -6.00
C VAL A 20 19.97 2.43 -5.89
N VAL A 21 18.67 2.53 -6.15
CA VAL A 21 17.75 1.40 -6.16
C VAL A 21 17.16 1.28 -7.57
N PRO A 22 17.06 0.06 -8.14
CA PRO A 22 16.35 -0.14 -9.40
C PRO A 22 14.90 0.32 -9.29
N ALA A 23 14.45 1.13 -10.26
CA ALA A 23 13.06 1.58 -10.35
C ALA A 23 12.09 0.42 -10.68
N TRP A 24 12.61 -0.68 -11.23
CA TRP A 24 11.91 -1.93 -11.43
C TRP A 24 12.84 -3.09 -11.10
N PRO A 25 12.33 -4.18 -10.51
CA PRO A 25 13.15 -5.37 -10.30
C PRO A 25 13.70 -5.91 -11.63
N ALA A 26 14.94 -6.38 -11.59
CA ALA A 26 15.61 -6.95 -12.75
C ALA A 26 15.04 -8.34 -13.06
N GLY A 27 13.98 -8.40 -13.88
CA GLY A 27 13.33 -9.68 -14.24
C GLY A 27 12.00 -9.55 -14.97
N PHE A 28 11.42 -8.36 -15.03
CA PHE A 28 10.12 -8.18 -15.67
C PHE A 28 10.20 -8.14 -17.20
N THR A 29 9.45 -9.04 -17.85
CA THR A 29 9.24 -9.00 -19.30
C THR A 29 8.26 -7.89 -19.67
N ALA A 30 8.21 -7.48 -20.94
CA ALA A 30 7.23 -6.49 -21.43
C ALA A 30 5.78 -6.90 -21.12
N ARG A 31 5.49 -8.20 -21.13
CA ARG A 31 4.20 -8.76 -20.71
C ARG A 31 3.91 -8.48 -19.25
N ASN A 32 4.88 -8.70 -18.38
CA ASN A 32 4.71 -8.46 -16.96
C ASN A 32 4.44 -6.96 -16.68
N VAL A 33 5.12 -6.05 -17.38
CA VAL A 33 4.85 -4.60 -17.26
C VAL A 33 3.42 -4.21 -17.70
N SER A 34 2.80 -5.00 -18.58
CA SER A 34 1.42 -4.79 -19.03
C SER A 34 0.37 -5.44 -18.12
N GLU A 35 0.72 -6.51 -17.40
CA GLU A 35 -0.20 -7.31 -16.60
C GLU A 35 -0.15 -6.96 -15.10
N TYR A 36 1.02 -6.55 -14.59
CA TYR A 36 1.17 -6.18 -13.18
C TYR A 36 0.87 -4.70 -12.92
N PRO A 37 0.40 -4.36 -11.72
CA PRO A 37 0.20 -2.98 -11.32
C PRO A 37 1.51 -2.19 -11.39
N LYS A 38 1.44 -0.95 -11.87
CA LYS A 38 2.64 -0.11 -12.07
C LYS A 38 3.06 0.65 -10.81
N ASN A 39 3.02 0.01 -9.65
CA ASN A 39 3.29 0.64 -8.36
C ASN A 39 4.70 0.27 -7.84
N TRP A 40 5.67 1.16 -8.00
CA TRP A 40 6.94 0.97 -7.31
C TRP A 40 6.80 1.33 -5.83
N THR A 41 7.10 0.35 -4.96
CA THR A 41 7.02 0.52 -3.51
C THR A 41 8.40 0.37 -2.91
N TYR A 42 8.85 1.37 -2.16
CA TYR A 42 10.06 1.29 -1.36
C TYR A 42 9.72 1.59 0.11
N CYS A 43 10.00 0.64 0.99
CA CYS A 43 9.81 0.78 2.42
C CYS A 43 11.16 0.99 3.11
N PHE A 44 11.30 2.07 3.88
CA PHE A 44 12.44 2.21 4.77
C PHE A 44 12.35 1.18 5.90
N THR A 45 13.49 0.63 6.31
CA THR A 45 13.59 -0.32 7.43
C THR A 45 13.23 0.29 8.79
N ALA A 46 13.14 1.62 8.87
CA ALA A 46 12.66 2.36 10.03
C ALA A 46 11.99 3.64 9.56
N ALA A 47 10.97 4.11 10.29
CA ALA A 47 10.31 5.37 9.99
C ALA A 47 11.32 6.54 9.90
N LYS A 48 11.22 7.34 8.84
CA LYS A 48 12.08 8.49 8.58
C LYS A 48 11.25 9.75 8.54
N THR A 49 11.56 10.68 9.44
CA THR A 49 10.94 12.01 9.44
C THR A 49 11.85 12.97 8.69
N ALA A 50 11.50 13.27 7.45
CA ALA A 50 12.15 14.30 6.65
C ALA A 50 11.08 15.28 6.15
N ARG A 51 11.42 16.57 6.19
CA ARG A 51 10.49 17.64 5.79
C ARG A 51 10.46 17.80 4.27
N TYR A 52 11.58 17.52 3.61
CA TYR A 52 11.73 17.65 2.17
C TYR A 52 12.25 16.34 1.58
N TRP A 53 11.61 15.87 0.52
CA TRP A 53 11.99 14.65 -0.18
C TRP A 53 12.41 14.98 -1.61
N GLN A 54 13.57 14.47 -2.01
CA GLN A 54 14.12 14.62 -3.35
C GLN A 54 14.15 13.27 -4.07
N TRP A 55 13.64 13.28 -5.31
CA TRP A 55 13.64 12.15 -6.21
C TRP A 55 14.69 12.39 -7.30
N GLU A 56 15.67 11.49 -7.39
CA GLU A 56 16.78 11.56 -8.34
C GLU A 56 16.73 10.34 -9.26
N PRO A 57 15.96 10.38 -10.36
CA PRO A 57 15.99 9.33 -11.36
C PRO A 57 17.32 9.37 -12.12
N VAL A 58 17.91 8.21 -12.35
CA VAL A 58 19.11 8.06 -13.20
C VAL A 58 18.75 7.12 -14.33
N ASP A 59 18.59 7.67 -15.54
CA ASP A 59 18.33 6.91 -16.75
C ASP A 59 19.19 7.45 -17.90
N VAL A 60 20.24 6.72 -18.24
CA VAL A 60 21.16 7.04 -19.35
C VAL A 60 20.51 6.87 -20.73
N ALA A 61 19.39 6.14 -20.84
CA ALA A 61 18.65 5.96 -22.08
C ALA A 61 17.54 7.00 -22.29
N ASN A 62 17.27 7.85 -21.30
CA ASN A 62 16.32 8.95 -21.38
C ASN A 62 17.05 10.32 -21.40
N PRO A 63 17.62 10.73 -22.54
CA PRO A 63 18.37 11.98 -22.66
C PRO A 63 17.52 13.23 -22.41
N SER A 64 16.19 13.11 -22.54
CA SER A 64 15.24 14.20 -22.28
C SER A 64 15.03 14.46 -20.79
N GLY A 65 15.40 13.52 -19.91
CA GLY A 65 15.35 13.69 -18.45
C GLY A 65 13.96 13.85 -17.84
N HIS A 66 12.90 13.63 -18.61
CA HIS A 66 11.52 13.73 -18.11
C HIS A 66 11.05 12.37 -17.60
N ILE A 67 10.48 12.37 -16.39
CA ILE A 67 9.82 11.21 -15.80
C ILE A 67 8.38 11.58 -15.46
N GLU A 68 7.45 10.68 -15.74
CA GLU A 68 6.07 10.81 -15.28
C GLU A 68 5.91 10.00 -14.01
N ILE A 69 5.56 10.69 -12.92
CA ILE A 69 5.23 10.06 -11.65
C ILE A 69 3.71 10.14 -11.48
N GLY A 70 3.04 9.00 -11.62
CA GLY A 70 1.57 8.95 -11.58
C GLY A 70 0.99 9.25 -10.21
N ARG A 71 1.33 8.45 -9.19
CA ARG A 71 0.83 8.61 -7.82
C ARG A 71 1.95 8.29 -6.84
N THR A 72 2.07 9.11 -5.79
CA THR A 72 3.05 8.93 -4.72
C THR A 72 2.37 8.92 -3.37
N TRP A 73 2.81 8.01 -2.51
CA TRP A 73 2.42 7.97 -1.11
C TRP A 73 3.63 8.26 -0.24
N HIS A 74 3.52 9.31 0.56
CA HIS A 74 4.54 9.74 1.49
C HIS A 74 3.91 9.88 2.87
N GLY A 75 4.30 9.03 3.81
CA GLY A 75 3.83 9.09 5.20
C GLY A 75 4.99 9.32 6.15
N GLU A 76 4.83 10.23 7.12
CA GLU A 76 5.77 10.41 8.23
C GLU A 76 5.74 9.22 9.22
N ALA A 77 4.63 8.48 9.24
CA ALA A 77 4.44 7.27 10.04
C ALA A 77 3.50 6.30 9.32
N THR A 78 4.06 5.24 8.75
CA THR A 78 3.27 4.06 8.35
C THR A 78 2.77 3.40 9.64
N PHE A 79 1.48 3.11 9.74
CA PHE A 79 0.99 2.27 10.82
C PHE A 79 1.43 0.83 10.56
N GLU A 80 2.37 0.36 11.35
CA GLU A 80 2.86 -1.02 11.35
C GLU A 80 2.66 -1.56 12.78
N PRO A 81 1.71 -2.47 13.01
CA PRO A 81 1.48 -3.03 14.34
C PRO A 81 2.64 -3.94 14.73
N GLU A 82 3.00 -3.95 16.02
CA GLU A 82 4.08 -4.80 16.57
C GLU A 82 3.77 -6.28 16.37
N THR A 83 2.50 -6.66 16.53
CA THR A 83 2.03 -8.00 16.18
C THR A 83 1.36 -7.95 14.80
N GLY A 84 1.87 -8.77 13.88
CA GLY A 84 1.31 -8.90 12.54
C GLY A 84 -0.16 -9.34 12.53
N VAL A 85 -0.75 -9.32 11.33
CA VAL A 85 -2.15 -9.71 11.14
C VAL A 85 -2.38 -11.16 11.60
N SER A 86 -3.53 -11.40 12.23
CA SER A 86 -3.93 -12.73 12.71
C SER A 86 -3.94 -13.77 11.59
N PHE A 87 -3.70 -15.04 11.97
CA PHE A 87 -4.01 -16.20 11.14
C PHE A 87 -5.50 -16.15 10.73
N GLY A 88 -5.77 -16.30 9.43
CA GLY A 88 -7.10 -16.10 8.83
C GLY A 88 -7.24 -14.83 7.98
N MET A 89 -6.15 -14.08 7.77
CA MET A 89 -6.10 -13.04 6.74
C MET A 89 -6.39 -13.66 5.36
N SER A 90 -7.37 -13.09 4.66
CA SER A 90 -7.73 -13.51 3.30
C SER A 90 -7.35 -12.39 2.34
N LEU A 91 -6.30 -12.60 1.54
CA LEU A 91 -5.99 -11.79 0.37
C LEU A 91 -6.42 -12.56 -0.87
N GLY A 92 -7.24 -11.95 -1.71
CA GLY A 92 -7.70 -12.59 -2.94
C GLY A 92 -8.23 -11.59 -3.95
N TYR A 93 -8.57 -12.10 -5.13
CA TYR A 93 -9.24 -11.31 -6.16
C TYR A 93 -10.75 -11.51 -6.06
N GLY A 94 -11.48 -10.44 -5.76
CA GLY A 94 -12.93 -10.39 -5.83
C GLY A 94 -13.39 -10.14 -7.27
N SER A 95 -14.35 -10.94 -7.75
CA SER A 95 -15.07 -10.59 -8.97
C SER A 95 -16.09 -9.49 -8.64
N HIS A 96 -16.05 -8.42 -9.44
CA HIS A 96 -17.05 -7.36 -9.42
C HIS A 96 -17.84 -7.31 -10.73
N ASP A 97 -17.97 -8.46 -11.38
CA ASP A 97 -18.76 -8.60 -12.60
C ASP A 97 -20.20 -8.19 -12.30
N VAL A 98 -20.79 -7.40 -13.20
CA VAL A 98 -22.20 -7.03 -13.10
C VAL A 98 -22.99 -8.04 -13.91
N ILE A 99 -23.80 -8.85 -13.24
CA ILE A 99 -24.72 -9.79 -13.87
C ILE A 99 -26.12 -9.16 -13.84
N GLU A 100 -26.59 -8.65 -14.97
CA GLU A 100 -27.97 -8.18 -15.14
C GLU A 100 -28.84 -9.31 -15.70
N ASP A 101 -29.81 -9.80 -14.93
CA ASP A 101 -30.95 -10.73 -15.21
C ASP A 101 -30.71 -12.01 -16.06
N SER A 102 -29.63 -12.12 -16.82
CA SER A 102 -29.21 -13.26 -17.61
C SER A 102 -27.67 -13.37 -17.59
N PRO A 103 -27.12 -14.52 -17.20
CA PRO A 103 -25.66 -14.72 -17.08
C PRO A 103 -24.90 -14.61 -18.42
N GLU A 104 -25.59 -14.60 -19.57
CA GLU A 104 -24.96 -14.44 -20.89
C GLU A 104 -24.56 -12.99 -21.22
N TRP A 105 -25.10 -11.99 -20.53
CA TRP A 105 -24.89 -10.57 -20.85
C TRP A 105 -24.14 -9.80 -19.75
N GLY A 106 -23.41 -10.52 -18.88
CA GLY A 106 -22.65 -9.90 -17.80
C GLY A 106 -21.46 -9.07 -18.31
N GLU A 107 -21.28 -7.88 -17.77
CA GLU A 107 -20.09 -7.08 -18.01
C GLU A 107 -18.93 -7.65 -17.18
N LYS A 108 -17.96 -8.27 -17.86
CA LYS A 108 -16.74 -8.74 -17.20
C LYS A 108 -15.87 -7.56 -16.81
N ARG A 109 -15.63 -7.40 -15.52
CA ARG A 109 -14.74 -6.37 -14.97
C ARG A 109 -13.42 -6.98 -14.52
N THR A 110 -12.38 -6.18 -14.51
CA THR A 110 -11.09 -6.61 -13.95
C THR A 110 -11.29 -6.92 -12.47
N PRO A 111 -10.97 -8.14 -12.01
CA PRO A 111 -11.04 -8.50 -10.60
C PRO A 111 -10.16 -7.57 -9.78
N LYS A 112 -10.61 -7.22 -8.57
CA LYS A 112 -9.89 -6.31 -7.66
C LYS A 112 -9.36 -7.09 -6.47
N ARG A 113 -8.24 -6.65 -5.92
CA ARG A 113 -7.73 -7.22 -4.66
C ARG A 113 -8.62 -6.82 -3.50
N GLU A 114 -9.05 -7.81 -2.74
CA GLU A 114 -9.81 -7.65 -1.51
C GLU A 114 -9.06 -8.33 -0.38
N LEU A 115 -9.02 -7.64 0.75
CA LEU A 115 -8.34 -8.09 1.96
C LEU A 115 -9.24 -7.88 3.17
N ILE A 116 -9.43 -8.95 3.93
CA ILE A 116 -9.96 -8.86 5.29
C ILE A 116 -8.82 -9.23 6.23
N ALA A 117 -8.41 -8.26 7.04
CA ALA A 117 -7.33 -8.40 8.01
C ALA A 117 -7.84 -8.10 9.42
N VAL A 118 -7.38 -8.89 10.39
CA VAL A 118 -7.72 -8.71 11.80
C VAL A 118 -6.44 -8.56 12.59
N PHE A 119 -6.28 -7.43 13.26
CA PHE A 119 -5.17 -7.23 14.20
C PHE A 119 -5.57 -7.81 15.55
N LYS A 120 -4.98 -8.95 15.94
CA LYS A 120 -5.42 -9.74 17.11
C LYS A 120 -5.09 -9.10 18.45
N THR A 121 -3.98 -8.38 18.51
CA THR A 121 -3.50 -7.79 19.76
C THR A 121 -2.86 -6.47 19.41
N LEU A 122 -3.53 -5.39 19.82
CA LEU A 122 -3.03 -4.03 19.70
C LEU A 122 -2.73 -3.49 21.09
N THR A 123 -1.57 -2.87 21.25
CA THR A 123 -1.27 -2.05 22.41
C THR A 123 -2.26 -0.87 22.51
N PRO A 124 -2.44 -0.24 23.68
CA PRO A 124 -3.35 0.90 23.82
C PRO A 124 -3.01 2.07 22.88
N ALA A 125 -1.72 2.29 22.60
CA ALA A 125 -1.24 3.32 21.68
C ALA A 125 -1.61 2.99 20.23
N GLU A 126 -1.36 1.76 19.80
CA GLU A 126 -1.73 1.30 18.47
C GLU A 126 -3.24 1.34 18.28
N LYS A 127 -4.03 0.86 19.26
CA LYS A 127 -5.50 0.91 19.21
C LYS A 127 -6.02 2.33 18.99
N ARG A 128 -5.40 3.32 19.64
CA ARG A 128 -5.75 4.74 19.43
C ARG A 128 -5.42 5.19 18.00
N ALA A 129 -4.23 4.85 17.49
CA ALA A 129 -3.85 5.16 16.12
C ALA A 129 -4.81 4.48 15.12
N ALA A 130 -5.16 3.23 15.36
CA ALA A 130 -6.10 2.43 14.60
C ALA A 130 -7.49 3.06 14.50
N LEU A 131 -8.04 3.55 15.61
CA LEU A 131 -9.31 4.26 15.64
C LEU A 131 -9.24 5.61 14.91
N ILE A 132 -8.12 6.32 15.00
CA ILE A 132 -7.89 7.56 14.25
C ILE A 132 -7.82 7.27 12.75
N MET A 133 -7.12 6.21 12.36
CA MET A 133 -7.06 5.75 10.98
C MET A 133 -8.46 5.44 10.44
N GLN A 134 -9.28 4.67 11.16
CA GLN A 134 -10.67 4.41 10.73
C GLN A 134 -11.51 5.68 10.59
N LYS A 135 -11.23 6.70 11.41
CA LYS A 135 -11.91 8.00 11.33
C LYS A 135 -11.48 8.82 10.10
N VAL A 136 -10.22 8.73 9.69
CA VAL A 136 -9.64 9.55 8.61
C VAL A 136 -9.68 8.83 7.26
N LEU A 137 -9.29 7.56 7.26
CA LEU A 137 -9.29 6.62 6.14
C LEU A 137 -10.66 5.94 6.05
N THR A 138 -11.69 6.76 5.85
CA THR A 138 -13.03 6.26 5.52
C THR A 138 -13.07 5.73 4.08
N GLU A 139 -14.20 5.19 3.65
CA GLU A 139 -14.42 4.66 2.29
C GLU A 139 -14.14 5.66 1.16
N THR A 140 -14.05 6.95 1.48
CA THR A 140 -13.78 8.05 0.56
C THR A 140 -12.31 8.42 0.43
N THR A 141 -11.49 8.04 1.42
CA THR A 141 -10.08 8.45 1.50
C THR A 141 -9.19 7.27 1.16
N GLU A 142 -8.19 7.53 0.34
CA GLU A 142 -7.26 6.49 -0.12
C GLU A 142 -6.21 6.16 0.93
N ALA A 143 -5.98 4.86 1.10
CA ALA A 143 -4.87 4.31 1.86
C ALA A 143 -3.97 3.50 0.91
N PHE A 144 -2.70 3.34 1.27
CA PHE A 144 -1.81 2.41 0.59
C PHE A 144 -1.55 1.23 1.53
N TRP A 145 -1.98 0.04 1.11
CA TRP A 145 -1.78 -1.17 1.88
C TRP A 145 -0.51 -1.88 1.45
N ILE A 146 0.22 -2.43 2.42
CA ILE A 146 1.38 -3.32 2.21
C ILE A 146 1.23 -4.46 3.22
N SER A 147 1.16 -5.70 2.73
CA SER A 147 1.08 -6.92 3.55
C SER A 147 2.37 -7.18 4.35
N ASN A 148 3.51 -7.01 3.69
CA ASN A 148 4.83 -7.36 4.19
C ASN A 148 5.85 -6.34 3.65
N SER A 149 6.30 -5.45 4.53
CA SER A 149 7.28 -4.40 4.21
C SER A 149 8.68 -4.95 3.89
N GLN A 150 8.93 -6.22 4.22
CA GLN A 150 10.23 -6.90 4.05
C GLN A 150 10.22 -7.91 2.91
N ALA A 151 9.11 -8.03 2.16
CA ALA A 151 9.03 -8.94 1.02
C ALA A 151 10.00 -8.52 -0.10
N VAL A 152 10.35 -9.47 -0.97
CA VAL A 152 11.13 -9.17 -2.17
C VAL A 152 10.31 -8.26 -3.08
N ALA A 153 10.97 -7.37 -3.82
CA ALA A 153 10.31 -6.34 -4.61
C ALA A 153 9.24 -6.89 -5.58
N ASP A 154 9.42 -8.11 -6.12
CA ASP A 154 8.45 -8.76 -7.01
C ASP A 154 7.14 -9.12 -6.28
N ASP A 155 7.26 -9.68 -5.07
CA ASP A 155 6.11 -10.04 -4.24
C ASP A 155 5.39 -8.78 -3.73
N MET A 156 6.14 -7.72 -3.43
CA MET A 156 5.57 -6.43 -3.01
C MET A 156 4.64 -5.82 -4.07
N LEU A 157 4.88 -6.05 -5.37
CA LEU A 157 3.98 -5.54 -6.42
C LEU A 157 2.59 -6.18 -6.36
N LEU A 158 2.54 -7.45 -5.96
CA LEU A 158 1.29 -8.22 -5.85
C LEU A 158 0.54 -7.90 -4.56
N GLU A 159 1.28 -7.70 -3.47
CA GLU A 159 0.67 -7.57 -2.15
C GLU A 159 0.53 -6.13 -1.65
N ALA A 160 1.16 -5.16 -2.32
CA ALA A 160 0.98 -3.74 -2.06
C ALA A 160 0.02 -3.11 -3.09
N PHE A 161 -0.93 -2.29 -2.60
CA PHE A 161 -1.90 -1.64 -3.47
C PHE A 161 -2.59 -0.42 -2.86
N PRO A 162 -2.98 0.55 -3.69
CA PRO A 162 -3.90 1.60 -3.27
C PRO A 162 -5.26 0.99 -2.98
N ALA A 163 -5.87 1.40 -1.88
CA ALA A 163 -7.10 0.81 -1.41
C ALA A 163 -7.98 1.80 -0.65
N PHE A 164 -9.25 1.45 -0.55
CA PHE A 164 -10.17 2.05 0.40
C PHE A 164 -10.28 1.15 1.62
N MET A 165 -10.39 1.78 2.79
CA MET A 165 -10.57 1.08 4.06
C MET A 165 -12.02 1.22 4.50
N SER A 166 -12.62 0.10 4.89
CA SER A 166 -13.97 0.05 5.46
C SER A 166 -14.00 -0.86 6.68
N LYS A 167 -15.05 -0.70 7.48
CA LYS A 167 -15.32 -1.63 8.57
C LYS A 167 -15.94 -2.90 7.96
N PRO A 168 -15.42 -4.10 8.29
CA PRO A 168 -16.04 -5.33 7.83
C PRO A 168 -17.46 -5.46 8.38
N SER A 169 -18.33 -6.08 7.59
CA SER A 169 -19.73 -6.24 7.99
C SER A 169 -19.84 -7.09 9.26
N PRO A 170 -20.87 -6.87 10.11
CA PRO A 170 -21.09 -7.70 11.30
C PRO A 170 -21.30 -9.19 10.99
N ILE A 171 -21.68 -9.52 9.76
CA ILE A 171 -21.82 -10.90 9.28
C ILE A 171 -20.45 -11.51 8.97
N ALA A 172 -19.56 -10.75 8.34
CA ALA A 172 -18.21 -11.19 8.03
C ALA A 172 -17.34 -11.31 9.30
N TYR A 173 -17.60 -10.49 10.32
CA TYR A 173 -16.91 -10.56 11.61
C TYR A 173 -17.89 -10.37 12.79
N PRO A 174 -18.50 -11.45 13.30
CA PRO A 174 -19.52 -11.36 14.35
C PRO A 174 -18.96 -11.21 15.77
N TYR A 175 -17.63 -11.04 15.92
CA TYR A 175 -16.98 -10.97 17.23
C TYR A 175 -16.95 -9.54 17.79
N PHE A 176 -17.06 -9.46 19.12
CA PHE A 176 -17.00 -8.18 19.84
C PHE A 176 -15.55 -7.68 19.94
N ASN A 177 -15.29 -6.53 19.32
CA ASN A 177 -13.98 -5.89 19.23
C ASN A 177 -13.56 -5.26 20.58
N ASN A 178 -13.08 -6.08 21.51
CA ASN A 178 -12.43 -5.59 22.74
C ASN A 178 -10.93 -5.34 22.53
N HIS A 179 -10.22 -6.29 21.90
CA HIS A 179 -8.78 -6.25 21.67
C HIS A 179 -8.38 -6.45 20.20
N GLU A 180 -9.35 -6.71 19.33
CA GLU A 180 -9.13 -7.12 17.94
C GLU A 180 -9.72 -6.12 16.98
N MET A 181 -8.93 -5.48 16.13
CA MET A 181 -9.46 -4.55 15.15
C MET A 181 -9.56 -5.21 13.77
N PRO A 182 -10.77 -5.55 13.28
CA PRO A 182 -10.95 -6.04 11.94
C PRO A 182 -11.06 -4.85 10.97
N ILE A 183 -10.40 -4.98 9.82
CA ILE A 183 -10.44 -4.02 8.72
C ILE A 183 -10.72 -4.75 7.41
N SER A 184 -11.53 -4.12 6.56
CA SER A 184 -11.76 -4.55 5.19
C SER A 184 -11.09 -3.55 4.27
N ILE A 185 -10.37 -4.06 3.28
CA ILE A 185 -9.58 -3.26 2.35
C ILE A 185 -9.92 -3.73 0.94
N ILE A 186 -10.25 -2.79 0.06
CA ILE A 186 -10.60 -3.07 -1.33
C ILE A 186 -9.75 -2.19 -2.25
N GLU A 187 -9.15 -2.79 -3.26
CA GLU A 187 -8.30 -2.10 -4.22
C GLU A 187 -9.04 -0.98 -4.97
N ARG A 188 -8.32 0.15 -5.11
CA ARG A 188 -8.76 1.30 -5.88
C ARG A 188 -8.23 1.22 -7.31
N VAL A 189 -9.12 1.50 -8.26
CA VAL A 189 -8.81 1.72 -9.69
C VAL A 189 -8.57 3.20 -9.94
#